data_AF-A0A8T5MCU0-F1
#
_entry.id   AF-A0A8T5MCU0-F1
#
_cell.length_a   1.000
_cell.length_b   1.000
_cell.length_c   1.000
_cell.angle_alpha   90.00
_cell.angle_beta   90.00
_cell.angle_gamma   90.00
#
_symmetry.space_group_name_H-M   'P 1'
#
loop_
_entity.id
_entity.type
_entity.pdbx_description
1 polymer ?
#
loop_
_entity_poly.entity_id
_entity_poly.type
_entity_poly.pdbx_seq_one_letter_code
_entity_poly.pdbx_strand_id
1 'polypeptide(L)'
;MIFCLSYFFNFFINLINKVFDEAIKSKDKKTLALILKGYFAGDGSVSHSKNLTDRRQVDFLCNDHELRNKLKKSLEIVGLKNLKETDPINTKAHTHSIRIYNKNDFLILKEYGILDLIPKKRKIFKRIINSYVC
;
A
#
# COMPACT_ATOMS: atom_id res chain seq x y z
N MET A 1 30.43 -9.01 -7.93
CA MET A 1 29.55 -7.98 -7.33
C MET A 1 28.04 -8.33 -7.35
N ILE A 2 27.61 -9.42 -8.02
CA ILE A 2 26.19 -9.83 -8.08
C ILE A 2 25.75 -10.55 -6.79
N PHE A 3 26.63 -11.32 -6.15
CA PHE A 3 26.29 -12.09 -4.94
C PHE A 3 25.85 -11.21 -3.75
N CYS A 4 26.55 -10.10 -3.45
CA CYS A 4 26.17 -9.23 -2.33
C CYS A 4 24.78 -8.61 -2.49
N LEU A 5 24.34 -8.31 -3.71
CA LEU A 5 23.03 -7.72 -3.96
C LEU A 5 21.91 -8.71 -3.62
N SER A 6 22.08 -9.98 -4.03
CA SER A 6 21.10 -11.04 -3.77
C SER A 6 20.98 -11.36 -2.28
N TYR A 7 22.10 -11.44 -1.55
CA TYR A 7 22.10 -11.67 -0.10
C TYR A 7 21.46 -10.50 0.66
N PHE A 8 21.79 -9.26 0.28
CA PHE A 8 21.20 -8.08 0.90
C PHE A 8 19.69 -8.00 0.64
N PHE A 9 19.25 -8.30 -0.58
CA PHE A 9 17.83 -8.34 -0.94
C PHE A 9 17.07 -9.41 -0.15
N ASN A 10 17.62 -10.62 -0.04
CA ASN A 10 17.02 -11.69 0.77
C ASN A 10 16.95 -11.32 2.26
N PHE A 11 18.01 -10.71 2.81
CA PHE A 11 17.99 -10.19 4.17
C PHE A 11 16.86 -9.16 4.36
N PHE A 12 16.72 -8.23 3.43
CA PHE A 12 15.73 -7.16 3.51
C PHE A 12 14.29 -7.69 3.45
N ILE A 13 14.00 -8.63 2.54
CA ILE A 13 12.69 -9.29 2.47
C ILE A 13 12.39 -10.04 3.77
N ASN A 14 13.35 -10.81 4.28
CA ASN A 14 13.18 -11.55 5.53
C ASN A 14 12.93 -10.62 6.72
N LEU A 15 13.65 -9.49 6.78
CA LEU A 15 13.45 -8.48 7.80
C LEU A 15 12.04 -7.87 7.71
N ILE A 16 11.60 -7.47 6.51
CA ILE A 16 10.25 -6.94 6.28
C ILE A 16 9.20 -7.96 6.73
N ASN A 17 9.34 -9.22 6.29
CA ASN A 17 8.43 -10.30 6.67
C ASN A 17 8.31 -10.43 8.19
N LYS A 18 9.44 -10.47 8.91
CA LYS A 18 9.46 -10.57 10.37
C LYS A 18 8.81 -9.36 11.05
N VAL A 19 9.06 -8.15 10.54
CA VAL A 19 8.44 -6.92 11.06
C VAL A 19 6.93 -6.95 10.88
N PHE A 20 6.43 -7.41 9.73
CA PHE A 20 5.00 -7.60 9.51
C PHE A 20 4.40 -8.66 10.44
N ASP A 21 5.08 -9.80 10.62
CA ASP A 21 4.56 -10.89 11.46
C ASP A 21 4.38 -10.45 12.93
N GLU A 22 5.39 -9.80 13.51
CA GLU A 22 5.32 -9.28 14.89
C GLU A 22 4.22 -8.22 15.03
N ALA A 23 4.13 -7.29 14.06
CA ALA A 23 3.12 -6.25 14.09
C ALA A 23 1.69 -6.79 13.94
N ILE A 24 1.47 -7.74 13.02
CA ILE A 24 0.17 -8.41 12.83
C ILE A 24 -0.24 -9.15 14.10
N LYS A 25 0.70 -9.85 14.74
CA LYS A 25 0.46 -10.57 16.00
C LYS A 25 0.05 -9.63 17.13
N SER A 26 0.71 -8.47 17.24
CA SER A 26 0.38 -7.44 18.25
C SER A 26 -0.99 -6.78 18.04
N LYS A 27 -1.49 -6.77 16.79
CA LYS A 27 -2.68 -6.01 16.36
C LYS A 27 -2.64 -4.51 16.70
N ASP A 28 -1.47 -3.95 16.98
CA ASP A 28 -1.34 -2.51 17.20
C ASP A 28 -1.46 -1.75 15.87
N LYS A 29 -2.58 -1.05 15.72
CA LYS A 29 -2.89 -0.28 14.51
C LYS A 29 -1.87 0.81 14.24
N LYS A 30 -1.31 1.44 15.27
CA LYS A 30 -0.35 2.55 15.10
C LYS A 30 0.97 2.04 14.54
N THR A 31 1.50 0.95 15.10
CA THR A 31 2.71 0.29 14.57
C THR A 31 2.48 -0.23 13.16
N LEU A 32 1.35 -0.89 12.89
CA LEU A 32 1.02 -1.36 11.54
C LEU A 32 0.90 -0.21 10.53
N ALA A 33 0.27 0.91 10.92
CA ALA A 33 0.21 2.10 10.08
C ALA A 33 1.59 2.67 9.76
N LEU A 34 2.53 2.66 10.72
CA LEU A 34 3.90 3.12 10.50
C LEU A 34 4.65 2.20 9.52
N ILE A 35 4.51 0.89 9.67
CA ILE A 35 5.10 -0.10 8.75
C ILE A 35 4.51 0.07 7.35
N LEU A 36 3.18 0.16 7.23
CA LEU A 36 2.48 0.39 5.97
C LEU A 36 2.89 1.72 5.32
N LYS A 37 3.14 2.77 6.12
CA LYS A 37 3.65 4.05 5.63
C LYS A 37 5.04 3.93 5.01
N GLY A 38 5.95 3.23 5.70
CA GLY A 38 7.29 2.92 5.17
C GLY A 38 7.21 2.10 3.88
N TYR A 39 6.39 1.05 3.89
CA TYR A 39 6.18 0.20 2.72
C TYR A 39 5.61 1.00 1.53
N PHE A 40 4.54 1.78 1.75
CA PHE A 40 3.91 2.58 0.71
C PHE A 40 4.85 3.64 0.12
N ALA A 41 5.80 4.15 0.90
CA ALA A 41 6.79 5.08 0.38
C ALA A 41 7.66 4.44 -0.71
N GLY A 42 8.08 3.19 -0.51
CA GLY A 42 8.77 2.37 -1.50
C GLY A 42 7.83 1.94 -2.63
N ASP A 43 6.94 0.99 -2.34
CA ASP A 43 6.18 0.23 -3.35
C ASP A 43 4.72 0.66 -3.49
N GLY A 44 4.36 1.83 -2.97
CA GLY A 44 3.03 2.40 -3.12
C GLY A 44 2.85 3.20 -4.42
N SER A 45 1.63 3.20 -4.95
CA SER A 45 1.20 4.09 -6.04
C SER A 45 -0.11 4.77 -5.68
N VAL A 46 -0.28 6.01 -6.17
CA VAL A 46 -1.53 6.76 -6.04
C VAL A 46 -1.82 7.45 -7.36
N SER A 47 -3.07 7.33 -7.82
CA SER A 47 -3.47 7.91 -9.09
C SER A 47 -4.86 8.51 -9.01
N HIS A 48 -4.99 9.66 -9.66
CA HIS A 48 -6.21 10.44 -9.75
C HIS A 48 -6.36 10.95 -11.18
N SER A 49 -7.44 10.60 -11.87
CA SER A 49 -7.75 11.09 -13.22
C SER A 49 -9.24 11.39 -13.36
N LYS A 50 -9.59 12.63 -13.72
CA LYS A 50 -10.98 13.04 -13.94
C LYS A 50 -11.42 12.91 -15.40
N ASN A 51 -10.50 12.86 -16.34
CA ASN A 51 -10.79 13.15 -17.75
C ASN A 51 -11.28 11.94 -18.57
N LEU A 52 -11.08 10.70 -18.10
CA LEU A 52 -11.41 9.49 -18.88
C LEU A 52 -12.26 8.47 -18.11
N THR A 53 -11.99 8.23 -16.83
CA THR A 53 -12.62 7.12 -16.08
C THR A 53 -12.87 7.41 -14.60
N ASP A 54 -12.91 8.70 -14.19
CA ASP A 54 -12.95 9.14 -12.77
C ASP A 54 -12.14 8.21 -11.84
N ARG A 55 -10.87 7.99 -12.21
CA ARG A 55 -10.01 7.01 -11.56
C ARG A 55 -9.49 7.60 -10.26
N ARG A 56 -9.86 6.99 -9.14
CA ARG A 56 -9.41 7.32 -7.78
C ARG A 56 -8.89 6.05 -7.14
N GLN A 57 -7.58 5.87 -7.06
CA GLN A 57 -7.03 4.64 -6.51
C GLN A 57 -5.70 4.83 -5.80
N VAL A 58 -5.48 3.97 -4.82
CA VAL A 58 -4.22 3.76 -4.11
C VAL A 58 -3.88 2.28 -4.28
N ASP A 59 -2.66 1.98 -4.70
CA ASP A 59 -2.19 0.61 -4.92
C ASP A 59 -0.97 0.34 -4.04
N PHE A 60 -0.95 -0.81 -3.36
CA PHE A 60 0.23 -1.38 -2.70
C PHE A 60 0.76 -2.48 -3.62
N LEU A 61 1.88 -2.23 -4.30
CA LEU A 61 2.46 -3.15 -5.29
C LEU A 61 3.26 -4.24 -4.57
N CYS A 62 2.94 -5.52 -4.83
CA CYS A 62 3.64 -6.64 -4.19
C CYS A 62 3.52 -7.93 -5.00
N ASN A 63 4.63 -8.36 -5.60
CA ASN A 63 4.70 -9.62 -6.35
C ASN A 63 4.90 -10.85 -5.46
N ASP A 64 5.51 -10.67 -4.29
CA ASP A 64 5.69 -11.75 -3.33
C ASP A 64 4.35 -12.16 -2.69
N HIS A 65 3.98 -13.43 -2.83
CA HIS A 65 2.67 -13.92 -2.39
C HIS A 65 2.50 -13.87 -0.87
N GLU A 66 3.56 -14.21 -0.11
CA GLU A 66 3.50 -14.25 1.35
C GLU A 66 3.38 -12.84 1.92
N LEU A 67 4.24 -11.93 1.47
CA LEU A 67 4.22 -10.53 1.87
C LEU A 67 2.92 -9.84 1.45
N ARG A 68 2.36 -10.17 0.28
CA ARG A 68 1.05 -9.67 -0.14
C ARG A 68 -0.05 -10.06 0.85
N ASN A 69 -0.08 -11.31 1.31
CA ASN A 69 -1.04 -11.74 2.32
C ASN A 69 -0.86 -11.00 3.65
N LYS A 70 0.39 -10.74 4.06
CA LYS A 70 0.69 -9.95 5.26
C LYS A 70 0.26 -8.49 5.12
N LEU A 71 0.51 -7.88 3.96
CA LEU A 71 0.05 -6.53 3.62
C LEU A 71 -1.47 -6.43 3.69
N LYS A 72 -2.18 -7.38 3.08
CA LYS A 72 -3.65 -7.42 3.09
C LYS A 72 -4.18 -7.50 4.52
N LYS A 73 -3.71 -8.45 5.32
CA LYS A 73 -4.08 -8.58 6.74
C LYS A 73 -3.78 -7.33 7.54
N SER A 74 -2.65 -6.68 7.29
CA SER A 74 -2.27 -5.44 7.96
C SER A 74 -3.23 -4.29 7.65
N LEU A 75 -3.61 -4.13 6.38
CA LEU A 75 -4.59 -3.14 5.94
C LEU A 75 -5.97 -3.40 6.57
N GLU A 76 -6.39 -4.68 6.64
CA GLU A 76 -7.62 -5.09 7.31
C GLU A 76 -7.61 -4.78 8.81
N ILE A 77 -6.50 -5.04 9.51
CA ILE A 77 -6.35 -4.72 10.94
C ILE A 77 -6.41 -3.20 11.18
N VAL A 78 -5.77 -2.40 10.31
CA VAL A 78 -5.87 -0.93 10.39
C VAL A 78 -7.31 -0.45 10.20
N GLY A 79 -8.11 -1.20 9.42
CA GLY A 79 -9.56 -1.04 9.34
C GLY A 79 -10.11 -0.96 7.92
N LEU A 80 -9.28 -1.19 6.90
CA LEU A 80 -9.72 -1.15 5.51
C LEU A 80 -10.52 -2.41 5.17
N LYS A 81 -11.68 -2.23 4.52
CA LYS A 81 -12.61 -3.36 4.29
C LYS A 81 -12.75 -3.76 2.83
N ASN A 82 -12.52 -2.85 1.89
CA ASN A 82 -12.80 -3.09 0.47
C ASN A 82 -11.50 -3.12 -0.34
N LEU A 83 -10.69 -4.14 -0.07
CA LEU A 83 -9.43 -4.38 -0.76
C LEU A 83 -9.67 -5.22 -2.01
N LYS A 84 -9.21 -4.74 -3.17
CA LYS A 84 -9.26 -5.51 -4.43
C LYS A 84 -7.86 -5.93 -4.84
N GLU A 85 -7.65 -7.22 -5.01
CA GLU A 85 -6.41 -7.74 -5.60
C GLU A 85 -6.45 -7.56 -7.12
N THR A 86 -5.32 -7.18 -7.70
CA THR A 86 -5.17 -7.08 -9.16
C THR A 86 -4.08 -8.01 -9.62
N ASP A 87 -4.39 -8.80 -10.65
CA ASP A 87 -3.41 -9.68 -11.28
C ASP A 87 -2.74 -9.03 -12.50
N PRO A 88 -1.46 -9.36 -12.76
CA PRO A 88 -0.67 -8.81 -13.85
C PRO A 88 -1.26 -9.15 -15.23
N ILE A 89 -2.06 -10.21 -15.35
CA ILE A 89 -2.72 -10.63 -16.60
C ILE A 89 -3.69 -9.54 -17.12
N ASN A 90 -4.24 -8.70 -16.23
CA ASN A 90 -5.25 -7.70 -16.56
C ASN A 90 -4.74 -6.25 -16.49
N THR A 91 -3.42 -6.02 -16.33
CA THR A 91 -2.89 -4.65 -16.21
C THR A 91 -1.56 -4.46 -16.95
N LYS A 92 -1.38 -3.29 -17.58
CA LYS A 92 -0.13 -2.90 -18.27
C LYS A 92 1.12 -2.87 -17.36
N ALA A 93 0.97 -3.03 -16.05
CA ALA A 93 2.03 -2.86 -15.07
C ALA A 93 2.73 -4.17 -14.66
N HIS A 94 2.28 -5.34 -15.16
CA HIS A 94 2.84 -6.66 -14.85
C HIS A 94 3.14 -6.92 -13.36
N THR A 95 2.44 -6.25 -12.45
CA THR A 95 2.72 -6.29 -11.01
C THR A 95 1.42 -6.57 -10.25
N HIS A 96 1.45 -7.53 -9.32
CA HIS A 96 0.34 -7.77 -8.41
C HIS A 96 0.18 -6.58 -7.46
N SER A 97 -1.05 -6.23 -7.11
CA SER A 97 -1.28 -5.14 -6.16
C SER A 97 -2.53 -5.33 -5.32
N ILE A 98 -2.51 -4.73 -4.13
CA ILE A 98 -3.70 -4.53 -3.31
C ILE A 98 -4.20 -3.11 -3.56
N ARG A 99 -5.36 -3.01 -4.22
CA ARG A 99 -5.99 -1.75 -4.64
C ARG A 99 -7.07 -1.32 -3.67
N ILE A 100 -7.06 -0.02 -3.39
CA ILE A 100 -8.05 0.70 -2.60
C ILE A 100 -8.66 1.78 -3.50
N TYR A 101 -9.99 1.85 -3.55
CA TYR A 101 -10.71 2.68 -4.53
C TYR A 101 -11.97 3.37 -3.98
N ASN A 102 -12.28 3.20 -2.70
CA ASN A 102 -13.48 3.75 -2.08
C ASN A 102 -13.16 4.84 -1.05
N LYS A 103 -14.13 5.74 -0.85
CA LYS A 103 -14.00 6.91 0.03
C LYS A 103 -13.69 6.52 1.48
N ASN A 104 -14.37 5.51 2.03
CA ASN A 104 -14.24 5.15 3.45
C ASN A 104 -12.82 4.69 3.78
N ASP A 105 -12.27 3.80 2.97
CA ASP A 105 -10.89 3.33 3.17
C ASP A 105 -9.87 4.45 2.94
N PHE A 106 -10.13 5.39 2.01
CA PHE A 106 -9.28 6.59 1.88
C PHE A 106 -9.28 7.47 3.13
N LEU A 107 -10.41 7.61 3.83
CA LEU A 107 -10.43 8.38 5.08
C LEU A 107 -9.57 7.72 6.16
N ILE A 108 -9.56 6.38 6.24
CA ILE A 108 -8.69 5.63 7.15
C ILE A 108 -7.21 5.85 6.77
N LEU A 109 -6.86 5.75 5.48
CA LEU A 109 -5.48 6.03 5.03
C LEU A 109 -5.02 7.45 5.39
N LYS A 110 -5.94 8.42 5.34
CA LYS A 110 -5.68 9.83 5.73
C LYS A 110 -5.51 9.96 7.25
N GLU A 111 -6.37 9.34 8.04
CA GLU A 111 -6.33 9.36 9.52
C GLU A 111 -4.96 8.90 10.03
N TYR A 112 -4.46 7.79 9.50
CA TYR A 112 -3.17 7.22 9.88
C TYR A 112 -1.96 7.82 9.13
N GLY A 113 -2.19 8.74 8.19
CA GLY A 113 -1.12 9.39 7.43
C GLY A 113 -0.23 8.42 6.64
N ILE A 114 -0.79 7.31 6.13
CA ILE A 114 -0.03 6.22 5.49
C ILE A 114 0.66 6.68 4.20
N LEU A 115 0.07 7.65 3.49
CA LEU A 115 0.55 8.09 2.17
C LEU A 115 1.42 9.36 2.23
N ASP A 116 1.72 9.85 3.43
CA ASP A 116 2.21 11.21 3.64
C ASP A 116 3.74 11.36 3.58
N LEU A 117 4.49 10.26 3.50
CA LEU A 117 5.96 10.31 3.50
C LEU A 117 6.51 10.96 2.22
N ILE A 118 5.97 10.62 1.05
CA ILE A 118 6.44 11.14 -0.24
C ILE A 118 5.57 12.33 -0.67
N PRO A 119 6.12 13.57 -0.78
CA PRO A 119 5.34 14.77 -1.10
C PRO A 119 4.49 14.66 -2.38
N LYS A 120 5.05 14.05 -3.43
CA LYS A 120 4.33 13.82 -4.70
C LYS A 120 3.11 12.92 -4.51
N LYS A 121 3.25 11.80 -3.78
CA LYS A 121 2.15 10.85 -3.51
C LYS A 121 1.07 11.53 -2.66
N ARG A 122 1.47 12.21 -1.58
CA ARG A 122 0.58 13.01 -0.71
C ARG A 122 -0.22 14.07 -1.49
N LYS A 123 0.42 14.81 -2.41
CA LYS A 123 -0.25 15.83 -3.24
C LYS A 123 -1.36 15.22 -4.11
N ILE A 124 -1.10 14.07 -4.73
CA ILE A 124 -2.11 13.37 -5.55
C ILE A 124 -3.23 12.83 -4.67
N PHE A 125 -2.89 12.24 -3.51
CA PHE A 125 -3.90 11.73 -2.58
C PHE A 125 -4.82 12.83 -2.04
N LYS A 126 -4.28 14.02 -1.72
CA LYS A 126 -5.09 15.18 -1.34
C LYS A 126 -6.12 15.55 -2.42
N ARG A 127 -5.78 15.40 -3.70
CA ARG A 127 -6.73 15.62 -4.81
C ARG A 127 -7.85 14.59 -4.82
N ILE A 128 -7.55 13.32 -4.50
CA ILE A 128 -8.56 12.26 -4.36
C ILE A 128 -9.54 12.61 -3.23
N ILE A 129 -9.03 12.98 -2.05
CA ILE A 129 -9.92 13.33 -0.92
C ILE A 129 -10.80 14.53 -1.26
N ASN A 130 -10.21 15.57 -1.86
CA ASN A 130 -10.94 16.78 -2.22
C ASN A 130 -12.01 16.55 -3.29
N SER A 131 -11.92 15.49 -4.12
CA SER A 131 -12.96 15.18 -5.11
C SER A 131 -14.21 14.52 -4.53
N TYR A 132 -14.25 14.26 -3.22
CA TYR A 132 -15.43 13.77 -2.49
C TYR A 132 -16.12 14.82 -1.61
N VAL A 133 -15.59 16.05 -1.60
CA VAL A 133 -16.11 17.20 -0.83
C VAL A 133 -16.88 18.17 -1.76
N CYS A 134 -17.10 17.79 -3.02
CA CYS A 134 -18.02 18.47 -3.94
C CYS A 134 -19.47 18.12 -3.61
#